data_AF-A0A933ZYF5-F1
#
_entry.id   AF-A0A933ZYF5-F1
#
_cell.length_a   1.000
_cell.length_b   1.000
_cell.length_c   1.000
_cell.angle_alpha   90.00
_cell.angle_beta   90.00
_cell.angle_gamma   90.00
#
_symmetry.space_group_name_H-M   'P 1'
#
loop_
_entity.id
_entity.type
_entity.pdbx_description
1 polymer ?
#
loop_
_entity_poly.entity_id
_entity_poly.type
_entity_poly.pdbx_seq_one_letter_code
_entity_poly.pdbx_strand_id
1 'polypeptide(L)' 'MNGSSGRRPYAVFTIVEGEGEKALWRRVGSGFVNRDGSYNLYLDALPVNGRLHMRESDQLPLSHSERQS' A
#
# COMPACT_ATOMS: atom_id res chain seq x y z
N MET A 1 11.82 7.75 -25.58
CA MET A 1 11.08 6.51 -25.25
C MET A 1 11.44 6.16 -23.81
N ASN A 2 10.59 6.55 -22.84
CA ASN A 2 10.98 6.50 -21.43
C ASN A 2 10.56 5.18 -20.78
N GLY A 3 11.57 4.45 -20.32
CA GLY A 3 11.61 3.49 -19.22
C GLY A 3 10.41 2.56 -19.04
N SER A 4 10.66 1.25 -19.13
CA SER A 4 9.80 0.22 -18.55
C SER A 4 9.58 0.52 -17.05
N SER A 5 8.54 1.27 -16.73
CA SER A 5 8.08 1.53 -15.38
C SER A 5 7.47 0.24 -14.86
N GLY A 6 8.31 -0.62 -14.26
CA GLY A 6 7.82 -1.71 -13.43
C GLY A 6 6.78 -1.12 -12.47
N ARG A 7 5.52 -1.56 -12.61
CA ARG A 7 4.40 -1.02 -11.83
C ARG A 7 4.74 -1.11 -10.36
N ARG A 8 4.93 0.05 -9.72
CA ARG A 8 5.28 0.12 -8.31
C ARG A 8 4.11 -0.45 -7.50
N PRO A 9 4.38 -1.24 -6.45
CA PRO A 9 3.34 -1.67 -5.54
C PRO A 9 2.73 -0.46 -4.82
N TYR A 10 1.49 -0.62 -4.39
CA TYR A 10 0.81 0.38 -3.58
C TYR A 10 0.94 0.02 -2.10
N ALA A 11 1.07 1.03 -1.24
CA ALA A 11 0.84 0.89 0.19
C ALA A 11 -0.65 1.09 0.48
N VAL A 12 -1.22 0.20 1.30
CA VAL A 12 -2.64 0.23 1.69
C VAL A 12 -2.74 0.72 3.13
N PHE A 13 -3.59 1.70 3.38
CA PHE A 13 -3.78 2.32 4.69
C PHE A 13 -5.24 2.25 5.13
N THR A 14 -5.46 2.16 6.45
CA THR A 14 -6.68 2.67 7.05
C THR A 14 -6.39 4.03 7.68
N ILE A 15 -7.34 4.95 7.56
CA ILE A 15 -7.25 6.30 8.10
C ILE A 15 -8.21 6.38 9.29
N VAL A 16 -7.65 6.54 10.48
CA VAL A 16 -8.43 6.69 11.71
C VAL A 16 -8.54 8.18 12.01
N GLU A 17 -9.76 8.69 11.98
CA GLU A 17 -10.09 10.08 12.34
C GLU A 17 -10.34 10.11 13.86
N GLY A 18 -9.68 11.02 14.58
CA GLY A 18 -9.94 11.29 15.99
C GLY A 18 -10.74 12.58 16.14
N GLU A 19 -11.53 12.71 17.21
CA GLU A 19 -12.29 13.92 17.49
C GLU A 19 -11.35 15.10 17.78
N GLY A 20 -11.16 15.97 16.78
CA GLY A 20 -10.25 17.13 16.88
C GLY A 20 -8.76 16.80 16.75
N GLU A 21 -8.40 15.54 16.54
CA GLU A 21 -7.01 15.09 16.37
C GLU A 21 -6.62 14.94 14.89
N LYS A 22 -5.31 14.96 14.62
CA LYS A 22 -4.79 14.68 13.28
C LYS A 22 -5.11 13.23 12.90
N ALA A 23 -5.55 13.05 11.66
CA ALA A 23 -5.83 11.73 11.12
C ALA A 23 -4.60 10.81 11.22
N LEU A 24 -4.81 9.62 11.79
CA LEU A 24 -3.78 8.61 11.93
C LEU A 24 -3.80 7.69 10.71
N TRP A 25 -2.71 7.71 9.96
CA TRP A 25 -2.51 6.82 8.82
C TRP A 25 -1.83 5.55 9.29
N ARG A 26 -2.54 4.42 9.21
CA ARG A 26 -2.00 3.11 9.60
C ARG A 26 -1.90 2.24 8.37
N ARG A 27 -0.68 1.86 8.02
CA ARG A 27 -0.45 0.89 6.93
C ARG A 27 -1.02 -0.45 7.38
N VAL A 28 -1.85 -1.05 6.54
CA VAL A 28 -2.53 -2.33 6.79
C VAL A 28 -2.26 -3.33 5.69
N GLY A 29 -1.41 -3.01 4.71
CA GLY A 29 -1.06 -3.96 3.66
C GLY A 29 -0.36 -3.34 2.45
N SER A 30 -0.41 -4.10 1.36
CA SER A 30 0.12 -3.71 0.04
C SER A 30 -0.85 -4.08 -1.09
N GLY A 31 -0.84 -3.32 -2.18
CA GLY A 31 -1.70 -3.47 -3.34
C GLY A 31 -0.92 -3.66 -4.62
N PHE A 32 -1.42 -4.51 -5.52
CA PHE A 32 -0.81 -4.78 -6.82
C PHE A 32 -1.86 -4.70 -7.91
N VAL A 33 -1.53 -4.03 -9.01
CA VAL A 33 -2.42 -3.93 -10.17
C VAL A 33 -2.23 -5.14 -11.09
N ASN A 34 -3.34 -5.76 -11.47
CA ASN A 34 -3.39 -6.90 -12.37
C ASN A 34 -3.35 -6.44 -13.84
N ARG A 35 -3.26 -7.41 -14.75
CA ARG A 35 -3.23 -7.12 -16.20
C ARG A 35 -4.52 -6.45 -16.69
N ASP A 36 -5.65 -6.82 -16.12
CA ASP A 36 -6.99 -6.30 -16.45
C ASP A 36 -7.31 -4.94 -15.79
N GLY A 37 -6.39 -4.39 -15.00
CA GLY A 37 -6.58 -3.14 -14.26
C GLY A 37 -7.27 -3.29 -12.91
N SER A 38 -7.66 -4.52 -12.52
CA SER A 38 -8.12 -4.79 -11.15
C SER A 38 -6.94 -4.74 -10.16
N TYR A 39 -7.26 -4.76 -8.85
CA TYR A 39 -6.27 -4.73 -7.79
C TYR A 39 -6.41 -5.93 -6.86
N ASN A 40 -5.28 -6.55 -6.53
CA ASN A 40 -5.17 -7.47 -5.41
C ASN A 40 -4.63 -6.71 -4.20
N LEU A 41 -5.32 -6.81 -3.06
CA LEU A 41 -4.91 -6.23 -1.79
C LEU A 41 -4.51 -7.36 -0.83
N TYR A 42 -3.29 -7.30 -0.31
CA TYR A 42 -2.79 -8.20 0.73
C TYR A 42 -2.79 -7.43 2.03
N LEU A 43 -3.65 -7.81 2.97
CA LEU A 43 -3.88 -7.10 4.23
C LEU A 43 -3.26 -7.85 5.41
N ASP A 44 -2.48 -7.14 6.22
CA ASP A 44 -1.95 -7.62 7.49
C ASP A 44 -2.96 -7.40 8.63
N ALA A 45 -3.92 -6.49 8.43
CA ALA A 45 -4.99 -6.17 9.38
C ALA A 45 -6.27 -5.71 8.66
N LEU A 46 -7.42 -5.89 9.30
CA LEU A 46 -8.72 -5.48 8.76
C LEU A 46 -9.15 -4.10 9.28
N PRO A 47 -9.58 -3.18 8.40
CA PRO A 47 -10.08 -1.86 8.80
C PRO A 47 -11.49 -1.98 9.40
N VAL A 48 -11.65 -1.65 10.69
CA VAL A 48 -12.97 -1.67 11.36
C VAL A 48 -13.87 -0.50 10.98
N ASN A 49 -13.31 0.55 10.37
CA ASN A 49 -14.04 1.72 9.88
C ASN A 49 -14.59 1.53 8.45
N GLY A 50 -14.36 0.37 7.82
CA GLY A 50 -14.80 0.06 6.46
C GLY A 50 -14.12 0.85 5.34
N ARG A 51 -13.06 1.62 5.64
CA ARG A 51 -12.36 2.48 4.68
C ARG A 51 -10.91 2.06 4.50
N LEU A 52 -10.49 1.97 3.24
CA LEU A 52 -9.10 1.78 2.82
C LEU A 52 -8.66 2.92 1.90
N HIS A 53 -7.38 3.24 1.95
CA HIS A 53 -6.75 4.21 1.06
C HIS A 53 -5.47 3.62 0.48
N MET A 54 -5.30 3.73 -0.84
CA MET A 54 -4.13 3.21 -1.55
C MET A 54 -3.27 4.36 -2.06
N ARG A 55 -1.95 4.25 -1.89
CA ARG A 55 -0.98 5.21 -2.43
C ARG A 55 0.16 4.46 -3.10
N GLU A 56 0.73 5.03 -4.16
CA GLU A 56 1.97 4.49 -4.72
C GLU A 56 3.02 4.44 -3.61
N SER A 57 3.68 3.29 -3.47
CA SER A 57 4.70 3.13 -2.46
C SER A 57 5.97 3.85 -2.89
N ASP A 58 6.41 4.81 -2.07
CA ASP A 58 7.74 5.41 -2.20
C ASP A 58 8.86 4.41 -1.84
N GLN A 59 8.51 3.34 -1.10
CA GLN A 59 9.44 2.24 -0.89
C GLN A 59 9.68 1.56 -2.24
N LEU A 60 10.87 1.76 -2.80
CA LEU A 60 11.44 0.85 -3.77
C LEU A 60 11.25 -0.57 -3.24
N PRO A 61 10.82 -1.54 -4.06
CA PRO A 61 10.73 -2.91 -3.60
C PRO A 61 12.07 -3.27 -2.96
N LEU A 62 12.06 -3.59 -1.66
CA LEU A 62 13.25 -4.04 -0.95
C LEU A 62 13.89 -5.11 -1.83
N SER A 63 15.15 -4.90 -2.19
CA SER A 63 15.88 -5.85 -3.01
C SER A 63 15.83 -7.20 -2.29
N HIS A 64 15.57 -8.29 -3.01
CA HIS A 64 15.44 -9.63 -2.42
C HIS A 64 16.72 -10.06 -1.64
N SER A 65 17.83 -9.33 -1.83
CA SER A 65 19.10 -9.47 -1.12
C SER A 65 19.09 -9.07 0.36
N GLU A 66 18.09 -8.33 0.86
CA GLU A 66 18.12 -7.79 2.23
C GLU A 66 17.34 -8.63 3.26
N ARG A 67 16.71 -9.74 2.83
CA ARG A 67 15.99 -10.66 3.74
C ARG A 67 16.84 -11.82 4.28
N GLN A 68 18.11 -11.91 3.91
CA GLN A 68 19.02 -12.99 4.33
C GLN A 68 20.34 -12.47 4.92
N SER A 69 20.27 -11.58 5.93
CA SER A 69 21.43 -11.27 6.77
C SER A 69 21.06 -11.18 8.24
#